data_AF-A0A973AWC0-F1
#
_entry.id   AF-A0A973AWC0-F1
#
_cell.length_a   1.000
_cell.length_b   1.000
_cell.length_c   1.000
_cell.angle_alpha   90.00
_cell.angle_beta   90.00
_cell.angle_gamma   90.00
#
_symmetry.space_group_name_H-M   'P 1'
#
loop_
_entity.id
_entity.type
_entity.pdbx_description
1 polymer ?
#
loop_
_entity_poly.entity_id
_entity_poly.type
_entity_poly.pdbx_seq_one_letter_code
_entity_poly.pdbx_strand_id
1 'polypeptide(L)'
;TQLTNADSLPWIKAGIFVAGLFTVAQFSFWGNYIPHVFPTHLRGTGESFAANIGGRVLGTAAAWLTLTFSAATPPDPMRIAVVGAIVAGLYALVGVILTQWLPEPDSSLEH
;
A
#
# COMPACT_ATOMS: atom_id res chain seq x y z
N THR A 1 9.48 -11.60 21.09
CA THR A 1 8.03 -11.34 21.17
C THR A 1 7.33 -12.68 21.38
N GLN A 2 6.99 -13.02 22.61
CA GLN A 2 6.19 -14.20 22.92
C GLN A 2 4.74 -13.93 22.49
N LEU A 3 4.10 -14.86 21.80
CA LEU A 3 2.66 -14.77 21.53
C LEU A 3 1.91 -15.02 22.84
N THR A 4 1.02 -14.12 23.23
CA THR A 4 0.25 -14.25 24.48
C THR A 4 -0.62 -15.52 24.49
N ASN A 5 -1.00 -16.03 23.31
CA ASN A 5 -1.69 -17.31 23.12
C ASN A 5 -1.12 -18.05 21.90
N ALA A 6 -0.64 -19.29 22.06
CA ALA A 6 -0.12 -20.10 20.96
C ALA A 6 -1.19 -20.40 19.88
N ASP A 7 -2.46 -20.48 20.28
CA ASP A 7 -3.61 -20.70 19.39
C ASP A 7 -3.88 -19.53 18.43
N SER A 8 -3.29 -18.36 18.67
CA SER A 8 -3.39 -17.21 17.76
C SER A 8 -2.50 -17.34 16.52
N LEU A 9 -1.51 -18.23 16.53
CA LEU A 9 -0.56 -18.42 15.43
C LEU A 9 -1.22 -18.77 14.08
N PRO A 10 -2.16 -19.73 13.98
CA PRO A 10 -2.86 -20.00 12.71
C PRO A 10 -3.64 -18.77 12.20
N TRP A 11 -4.29 -18.02 13.10
CA TRP A 11 -5.04 -16.83 12.75
C TRP A 11 -4.16 -15.68 12.25
N ILE A 12 -3.00 -15.47 12.88
CA ILE A 12 -2.01 -14.49 12.42
C ILE A 12 -1.48 -14.87 11.04
N LYS A 13 -1.17 -16.16 10.80
CA LYS A 13 -0.72 -16.64 9.49
C LYS A 13 -1.78 -16.42 8.40
N ALA A 14 -3.03 -16.74 8.71
CA ALA A 14 -4.15 -16.48 7.80
C ALA A 14 -4.32 -14.98 7.52
N GLY A 15 -4.22 -14.14 8.54
CA GLY A 15 -4.29 -12.68 8.41
C GLY A 15 -3.18 -12.12 7.51
N ILE A 16 -1.94 -12.56 7.70
CA ILE A 16 -0.80 -12.17 6.85
C ILE A 16 -1.01 -12.63 5.40
N PHE A 17 -1.50 -13.85 5.20
CA PHE A 17 -1.79 -14.37 3.86
C PHE A 17 -2.85 -13.51 3.15
N VAL A 18 -3.95 -13.20 3.82
CA VAL A 18 -5.04 -12.39 3.26
C VAL A 18 -4.57 -10.96 3.00
N ALA A 19 -3.86 -10.34 3.95
CA ALA A 19 -3.30 -9.00 3.77
C ALA A 19 -2.30 -8.96 2.60
N GLY A 20 -1.43 -9.97 2.49
CA GLY A 20 -0.50 -10.12 1.38
C GLY A 20 -1.22 -10.29 0.04
N LEU A 21 -2.23 -11.15 -0.02
CA LEU A 21 -3.02 -11.39 -1.23
C LEU A 21 -3.67 -10.11 -1.75
N PHE A 22 -4.35 -9.34 -0.87
CA PHE A 22 -4.98 -8.08 -1.28
C PHE A 22 -3.97 -7.00 -1.63
N THR A 23 -2.86 -6.91 -0.89
CA THR A 23 -1.80 -5.92 -1.19
C THR A 23 -1.18 -6.21 -2.56
N VAL A 24 -0.83 -7.47 -2.83
CA VAL A 24 -0.27 -7.88 -4.12
C VAL A 24 -1.29 -7.67 -5.23
N ALA A 25 -2.55 -8.08 -5.05
CA ALA A 25 -3.59 -7.87 -6.05
C ALA A 25 -3.78 -6.38 -6.40
N GLN A 26 -3.80 -5.50 -5.40
CA GLN A 26 -3.92 -4.05 -5.61
C GLN A 26 -2.72 -3.50 -6.40
N PHE A 27 -1.48 -3.84 -6.01
CA PHE A 27 -0.28 -3.39 -6.72
C PHE A 27 -0.17 -4.00 -8.12
N SER A 28 -0.60 -5.24 -8.32
CA SER A 28 -0.63 -5.91 -9.63
C SER A 28 -1.67 -5.30 -10.56
N PHE A 29 -2.83 -4.87 -10.05
CA PHE A 29 -3.81 -4.13 -10.84
C PHE A 29 -3.21 -2.82 -11.34
N TRP A 30 -2.64 -2.01 -10.43
CA TRP A 30 -2.01 -0.74 -10.78
C TRP A 30 -0.83 -0.94 -11.75
N GLY A 31 0.00 -1.97 -11.53
CA GLY A 31 1.15 -2.27 -12.38
C GLY A 31 0.80 -2.69 -13.81
N ASN A 32 -0.35 -3.35 -14.04
CA ASN A 32 -0.79 -3.73 -15.37
C ASN A 32 -1.68 -2.66 -16.04
N TYR A 33 -2.50 -1.95 -15.26
CA TYR A 33 -3.46 -0.97 -15.78
C TYR A 33 -2.81 0.37 -16.12
N ILE A 34 -1.89 0.87 -15.28
CA ILE A 34 -1.25 2.19 -15.47
C ILE A 34 -0.47 2.29 -16.79
N PRO A 35 0.32 1.30 -17.20
CA PRO A 35 0.96 1.35 -18.51
C PRO A 35 -0.08 1.57 -19.61
N HIS A 36 -1.24 0.92 -19.56
CA HIS A 36 -2.22 0.99 -20.64
C HIS A 36 -2.87 2.38 -20.84
N VAL A 37 -2.88 3.24 -19.81
CA VAL A 37 -3.47 4.60 -19.88
C VAL A 37 -2.49 5.69 -20.26
N PHE A 38 -1.18 5.42 -20.31
CA PHE A 38 -0.17 6.44 -20.65
C PHE A 38 0.43 6.22 -22.05
N PRO A 39 0.80 7.28 -22.81
CA PRO A 39 1.56 7.16 -24.06
C PRO A 39 2.94 6.56 -23.79
N THR A 40 3.40 5.65 -24.64
CA THR A 40 4.65 4.88 -24.48
C THR A 40 5.89 5.74 -24.21
N HIS A 41 5.97 6.95 -24.78
CA HIS A 41 7.09 7.87 -24.63
C HIS A 41 7.07 8.73 -23.34
N LEU A 42 5.97 8.71 -22.57
CA LEU A 42 5.84 9.45 -21.28
C LEU A 42 5.66 8.53 -20.07
N ARG A 43 5.52 7.20 -20.27
CA ARG A 43 5.38 6.21 -19.20
C ARG A 43 6.54 6.24 -18.19
N GLY A 44 7.77 6.34 -18.68
CA GLY A 44 8.96 6.34 -17.81
C GLY A 44 9.06 7.57 -16.89
N THR A 45 8.56 8.73 -17.32
CA THR A 45 8.56 9.95 -16.52
C THR A 45 7.55 9.86 -15.36
N GLY A 46 6.37 9.30 -15.64
CA GLY A 46 5.33 9.05 -14.62
C GLY A 46 5.74 7.98 -13.61
N GLU A 47 6.38 6.89 -14.08
CA GLU A 47 6.90 5.82 -13.21
C GLU A 47 7.96 6.36 -12.23
N SER A 48 8.89 7.19 -12.71
CA SER A 48 9.91 7.83 -11.86
C SER A 48 9.29 8.80 -10.84
N PHE A 49 8.27 9.58 -11.24
CA PHE A 49 7.56 10.46 -10.30
C PHE A 49 6.83 9.66 -9.22
N ALA A 50 6.14 8.58 -9.59
CA ALA A 50 5.47 7.69 -8.65
C ALA A 50 6.46 7.03 -7.68
N ALA A 51 7.61 6.58 -8.16
CA ALA A 51 8.64 5.98 -7.32
C ALA A 51 9.29 6.99 -6.36
N ASN A 52 9.60 8.20 -6.83
CA ASN A 52 10.28 9.21 -6.02
C ASN A 52 9.32 9.93 -5.06
N ILE A 53 8.18 10.42 -5.54
CA ILE A 53 7.23 11.14 -4.69
C ILE A 53 6.37 10.17 -3.90
N GLY A 54 5.76 9.19 -4.56
CA GLY A 54 4.94 8.18 -3.89
C GLY A 54 5.77 7.31 -2.95
N GLY A 55 6.80 6.65 -3.48
CA GLY A 55 7.62 5.72 -2.71
C GLY A 55 8.47 6.39 -1.62
N ARG A 56 9.25 7.41 -1.98
CA ARG A 56 10.25 7.98 -1.05
C ARG A 56 9.72 9.12 -0.20
N VAL A 57 8.86 10.00 -0.72
CA VAL A 57 8.37 11.14 0.05
C VAL A 57 7.14 10.73 0.87
N LEU A 58 6.07 10.28 0.20
CA LEU A 58 4.83 9.90 0.88
C LEU A 58 5.01 8.64 1.73
N GLY A 59 5.75 7.64 1.25
CA GLY A 59 6.07 6.43 2.02
C GLY A 59 6.84 6.73 3.32
N THR A 60 7.81 7.64 3.27
CA THR A 60 8.55 8.05 4.48
C THR A 60 7.67 8.85 5.43
N ALA A 61 6.79 9.71 4.92
CA ALA A 61 5.80 10.43 5.75
C ALA A 61 4.84 9.45 6.44
N ALA A 62 4.39 8.40 5.75
CA ALA A 62 3.54 7.35 6.33
C ALA A 62 4.26 6.59 7.46
N ALA A 63 5.54 6.25 7.27
CA ALA A 63 6.36 5.64 8.30
C ALA A 63 6.52 6.57 9.52
N TRP A 64 6.76 7.86 9.27
CA TRP A 64 6.85 8.86 10.34
C TRP A 64 5.53 9.00 11.12
N LEU A 65 4.38 9.09 10.44
CA LEU A 65 3.06 9.12 11.08
C LEU A 65 2.82 7.87 11.92
N THR A 66 3.16 6.69 11.39
CA THR A 66 3.02 5.42 12.11
C THR A 66 3.81 5.43 13.41
N LEU A 67 5.06 5.89 13.36
CA LEU A 67 5.92 5.97 14.54
C LEU A 67 5.47 7.03 15.54
N THR A 68 5.06 8.21 15.06
CA THR A 68 4.57 9.29 15.93
C THR A 68 3.27 8.90 16.64
N PHE A 69 2.32 8.27 15.95
CA PHE A 69 1.05 7.85 16.56
C PHE A 69 1.16 6.56 17.39
N SER A 70 2.17 5.73 17.15
CA SER A 70 2.45 4.55 17.97
C SER A 70 3.37 4.83 19.16
N ALA A 71 3.89 6.05 19.29
CA ALA A 71 4.76 6.45 20.39
C ALA A 71 4.05 6.22 21.74
N ALA A 72 4.65 5.37 22.57
CA ALA A 72 4.16 5.04 23.90
C ALA A 72 5.36 4.85 24.85
N THR A 73 5.18 5.29 26.09
CA THR A 73 6.16 5.09 27.17
C THR A 73 5.47 4.37 28.32
N PRO A 74 5.80 3.09 28.62
CA PRO A 74 6.79 2.24 27.93
C PRO A 74 6.37 1.80 26.51
N PRO A 75 7.31 1.33 25.66
CA PRO A 75 7.01 0.91 24.29
C PRO A 75 6.06 -0.29 24.25
N ASP A 76 4.98 -0.17 23.48
CA ASP A 76 3.99 -1.24 23.28
C ASP A 76 4.01 -1.74 21.82
N PRO A 77 4.54 -2.95 21.55
CA PRO A 77 4.57 -3.55 20.22
C PRO A 77 3.18 -3.73 19.59
N MET A 78 2.15 -3.96 20.40
CA MET A 78 0.78 -4.10 19.90
C MET A 78 0.28 -2.79 19.32
N ARG A 79 0.58 -1.67 19.98
CA ARG A 79 0.21 -0.33 19.52
C ARG A 79 0.86 0.03 18.19
N ILE A 80 2.13 -0.34 18.00
CA ILE A 80 2.84 -0.16 16.73
C ILE A 80 2.17 -0.96 15.62
N ALA A 81 1.82 -2.23 15.88
CA ALA A 81 1.14 -3.08 14.91
C ALA A 81 -0.24 -2.53 14.52
N VAL A 82 -1.04 -2.07 15.48
CA VAL A 82 -2.37 -1.50 15.22
C VAL A 82 -2.28 -0.20 14.43
N VAL A 83 -1.41 0.73 14.83
CA VAL A 83 -1.23 2.00 14.11
C VAL A 83 -0.69 1.75 12.70
N GLY A 84 0.27 0.84 12.55
CA GLY A 84 0.79 0.44 11.24
C GLY A 84 -0.29 -0.16 10.34
N ALA A 85 -1.16 -1.01 10.90
CA ALA A 85 -2.30 -1.57 10.17
C ALA A 85 -3.31 -0.49 9.74
N ILE A 86 -3.58 0.50 10.59
CA ILE A 86 -4.47 1.63 10.26
C ILE A 86 -3.87 2.46 9.13
N VAL A 87 -2.59 2.85 9.24
CA VAL A 87 -1.94 3.67 8.21
C VAL A 87 -1.89 2.91 6.88
N ALA A 88 -1.48 1.65 6.88
CA ALA A 88 -1.46 0.83 5.67
C ALA A 88 -2.88 0.63 5.09
N GLY A 89 -3.88 0.40 5.94
CA GLY A 89 -5.27 0.26 5.54
C GLY A 89 -5.85 1.52 4.91
N LEU A 90 -5.54 2.70 5.45
CA LEU A 90 -5.94 3.99 4.88
C LEU A 90 -5.31 4.20 3.50
N TYR A 91 -4.02 3.88 3.34
CA TYR A 91 -3.36 3.96 2.04
C TYR A 91 -3.98 3.01 1.01
N ALA A 92 -4.27 1.77 1.40
CA ALA A 92 -4.95 0.81 0.53
C ALA A 92 -6.36 1.30 0.14
N LEU A 93 -7.12 1.84 1.10
CA LEU A 93 -8.46 2.35 0.87
C LEU A 93 -8.46 3.58 -0.06
N VAL A 94 -7.54 4.52 0.14
CA VAL A 94 -7.34 5.65 -0.77
C VAL A 94 -6.97 5.15 -2.17
N GLY A 95 -6.08 4.16 -2.27
CA GLY A 95 -5.74 3.54 -3.56
C GLY A 95 -6.94 2.92 -4.28
N VAL A 96 -7.83 2.24 -3.56
CA VAL A 96 -9.07 1.68 -4.11
C VAL A 96 -10.03 2.78 -4.56
N ILE A 97 -10.23 3.83 -3.75
CA ILE A 97 -11.12 4.95 -4.12
C ILE A 97 -10.58 5.67 -5.35
N LEU A 98 -9.28 5.99 -5.38
CA LEU A 98 -8.65 6.64 -6.52
C LEU A 98 -8.72 5.80 -7.80
N THR A 99 -8.81 4.47 -7.68
CA THR A 99 -9.00 3.59 -8.84
C THR A 99 -10.34 3.84 -9.55
N GLN A 100 -11.38 4.27 -8.83
CA GLN A 100 -12.68 4.63 -9.44
C GLN A 100 -12.62 5.92 -10.28
N TRP A 101 -11.58 6.74 -10.10
CA TRP A 101 -11.36 7.96 -10.87
C TRP A 101 -10.31 7.77 -11.96
N LEU A 102 -9.82 6.55 -12.15
CA LEU A 102 -8.83 6.29 -13.17
C LEU A 102 -9.50 6.28 -14.55
N PRO A 103 -9.00 7.08 -15.52
CA PRO A 103 -9.55 7.09 -16.87
C PRO A 103 -9.52 5.69 -17.48
N GLU A 104 -10.52 5.36 -18.30
CA GLU A 104 -10.48 4.18 -19.14
C GLU A 104 -9.41 4.36 -20.23
N PRO A 105 -8.68 3.30 -20.61
CA PRO A 105 -7.66 3.39 -21.66
C PRO A 105 -8.29 3.73 -23.02
N ASP A 106 -7.81 4.80 -23.65
CA ASP A 106 -8.23 5.18 -25.01
C ASP A 106 -7.84 4.09 -26.02
N SER A 107 -8.80 3.66 -26.83
CA SER A 107 -8.63 2.66 -27.90
C SER A 107 -7.69 3.10 -29.02
N SER A 108 -7.19 4.34 -28.98
CA SER A 108 -6.32 4.95 -30.00
C SER A 108 -4.83 4.70 -29.76
N LEU A 109 -4.44 4.08 -28.64
CA LEU A 109 -3.04 3.78 -28.30
C LEU A 109 -2.49 2.50 -28.97
N GLU A 110 -3.27 1.83 -29.83
CA GLU A 110 -2.88 0.62 -30.59
C GLU A 110 -2.19 0.89 -31.95
N HIS A 111 -1.81 2.13 -32.27
CA HIS A 111 -1.13 2.47 -33.53
C HIS A 111 0.33 2.89 -33.35
#